data_AF-A0A538HHQ6-F1
#
_entry.id   AF-A0A538HHQ6-F1
#
_cell.length_a   1.000
_cell.length_b   1.000
_cell.length_c   1.000
_cell.angle_alpha   90.00
_cell.angle_beta   90.00
_cell.angle_gamma   90.00
#
_symmetry.space_group_name_H-M   'P 1'
#
loop_
_entity.id
_entity.type
_entity.pdbx_description
1 polymer ?
#
loop_
_entity_poly.entity_id
_entity_poly.type
_entity_poly.pdbx_seq_one_letter_code
_entity_poly.pdbx_strand_id
1 'polypeptide(L)'
;MAYWILKAVLTPVLRFFFRVRVEGLDQLSADGPAILASNHVSFCDSIFLPMVLRRRVTFVAKAEYFEDPKTAWFFRAVGQIPIKREGGSASERALASAREVLAHGGLFGIYPEGTRSPDGRLYKGHTGVARLALDSGAPVLPVAMIGTREAQPIGQVMPRLFMPITIRIGRPMRLEGEGLAGDPLVLRRFTDEVMFELRELSEQKYVERYAARKGTVEDVEPARVAHVAPVAAA
;
A
#
# COMPACT_ATOMS: atom_id res chain seq x y z
N MET A 1 0.66 -14.04 20.24
CA MET A 1 -0.64 -14.29 20.89
C MET A 1 -1.64 -13.14 20.69
N ALA A 2 -1.32 -11.92 21.12
CA ALA A 2 -2.23 -10.76 21.02
C ALA A 2 -2.83 -10.52 19.62
N TYR A 3 -2.02 -10.65 18.55
CA TYR A 3 -2.51 -10.52 17.16
C TYR A 3 -3.66 -11.47 16.84
N TRP A 4 -3.52 -12.76 17.17
CA TRP A 4 -4.53 -13.76 16.85
C TRP A 4 -5.80 -13.59 17.69
N ILE A 5 -5.66 -13.18 18.96
CA ILE A 5 -6.81 -12.88 19.83
C ILE A 5 -7.56 -11.67 19.28
N LEU A 6 -6.87 -10.56 19.01
CA LEU A 6 -7.47 -9.34 18.48
C LEU A 6 -8.13 -9.60 17.13
N LYS A 7 -7.49 -10.41 16.27
CA LYS A 7 -8.07 -10.87 15.02
C LYS A 7 -9.38 -11.64 15.24
N ALA A 8 -9.37 -12.65 16.11
CA ALA A 8 -10.55 -13.46 16.38
C ALA A 8 -11.73 -12.64 16.93
N VAL A 9 -11.45 -11.62 17.75
CA VAL A 9 -12.48 -10.74 18.33
C VAL A 9 -12.96 -9.67 17.35
N LEU A 10 -12.05 -8.98 16.65
CA LEU A 10 -12.43 -7.87 15.77
C LEU A 10 -13.01 -8.35 14.42
N THR A 11 -12.62 -9.52 13.89
CA THR A 11 -13.14 -9.99 12.59
C THR A 11 -14.68 -10.06 12.55
N PRO A 12 -15.38 -10.71 13.50
CA PRO A 12 -16.84 -10.78 13.47
C PRO A 12 -17.49 -9.39 13.65
N VAL A 13 -16.93 -8.55 14.53
CA VAL A 13 -17.39 -7.17 14.75
C VAL A 13 -17.30 -6.36 13.46
N LEU A 14 -16.14 -6.39 12.80
CA LEU A 14 -15.92 -5.65 11.56
C LEU A 14 -16.81 -6.20 10.43
N ARG A 15 -16.96 -7.52 10.30
CA ARG A 15 -17.86 -8.12 9.30
C ARG A 15 -19.32 -7.71 9.50
N PHE A 16 -19.78 -7.67 10.76
CA PHE A 16 -21.14 -7.27 11.08
C PHE A 16 -21.37 -5.78 10.79
N PHE A 17 -20.54 -4.90 11.35
CA PHE A 17 -20.73 -3.46 11.22
C PHE A 17 -20.35 -2.90 9.85
N PHE A 18 -19.48 -3.54 9.07
CA PHE A 18 -19.00 -2.98 7.79
C PHE A 18 -19.35 -3.83 6.58
N ARG A 19 -20.18 -4.88 6.76
CA ARG A 19 -20.63 -5.78 5.68
C ARG A 19 -19.48 -6.22 4.76
N VAL A 20 -18.35 -6.57 5.39
CA VAL A 20 -17.07 -6.72 4.69
C VAL A 20 -17.15 -7.84 3.65
N ARG A 21 -16.90 -7.50 2.39
CA ARG A 21 -16.80 -8.44 1.26
C ARG A 21 -15.35 -8.61 0.87
N VAL A 22 -14.96 -9.84 0.57
CA VAL A 22 -13.60 -10.17 0.13
C VAL A 22 -13.69 -10.99 -1.13
N GLU A 23 -13.03 -10.53 -2.18
CA GLU A 23 -12.96 -11.16 -3.50
C GLU A 23 -11.50 -11.54 -3.79
N GLY A 24 -11.28 -12.69 -4.43
CA GLY A 24 -9.92 -13.15 -4.80
C GLY A 24 -9.08 -13.68 -3.63
N LEU A 25 -9.69 -14.10 -2.51
CA LEU A 25 -8.94 -14.62 -1.35
C LEU A 25 -8.16 -15.91 -1.68
N ASP A 26 -8.63 -16.66 -2.68
CA ASP A 26 -8.00 -17.84 -3.28
C ASP A 26 -6.68 -17.53 -3.99
N GLN A 27 -6.44 -16.29 -4.40
CA GLN A 27 -5.18 -15.85 -5.03
C GLN A 27 -4.01 -15.84 -4.03
N LEU A 28 -4.31 -15.76 -2.73
CA LEU A 28 -3.30 -15.74 -1.68
C LEU A 28 -2.91 -17.17 -1.26
N SER A 29 -1.66 -17.54 -1.51
CA SER A 29 -1.09 -18.81 -1.05
C SER A 29 -1.21 -18.99 0.47
N ALA A 30 -1.46 -20.24 0.88
CA ALA A 30 -1.58 -20.61 2.29
C ALA A 30 -0.26 -20.39 3.07
N ASP A 31 0.87 -20.49 2.38
CA ASP A 31 2.23 -20.38 2.88
C ASP A 31 3.13 -19.57 1.92
N GLY A 32 4.40 -19.39 2.30
CA GLY A 32 5.40 -18.65 1.50
C GLY A 32 5.24 -17.12 1.52
N PRO A 33 6.31 -16.37 1.22
CA PRO A 33 6.27 -14.90 1.28
C PRO A 33 5.35 -14.31 0.21
N ALA A 34 4.72 -13.18 0.51
CA ALA A 34 4.05 -12.38 -0.50
C ALA A 34 3.98 -10.89 -0.11
N ILE A 35 4.00 -10.04 -1.14
CA ILE A 35 3.89 -8.60 -1.01
C ILE A 35 2.44 -8.20 -1.36
N LEU A 36 1.72 -7.61 -0.41
CA LEU A 36 0.37 -7.09 -0.64
C LEU A 36 0.49 -5.61 -1.00
N ALA A 37 0.44 -5.32 -2.30
CA ALA A 37 0.53 -3.95 -2.82
C ALA A 37 -0.88 -3.36 -2.89
N SER A 38 -1.19 -2.42 -1.99
CA SER A 38 -2.54 -1.88 -1.84
C SER A 38 -2.63 -0.41 -2.27
N ASN A 39 -3.78 0.00 -2.80
CA ASN A 39 -4.13 1.43 -2.80
C ASN A 39 -4.26 1.93 -1.34
N HIS A 40 -4.05 3.22 -1.10
CA HIS A 40 -4.17 3.79 0.26
C HIS A 40 -5.14 4.95 0.29
N VAL A 41 -6.38 4.72 0.70
CA VAL A 41 -7.44 5.74 0.72
C VAL A 41 -7.95 6.08 2.12
N SER A 42 -7.62 5.25 3.12
CA SER A 42 -8.05 5.44 4.51
C SER A 42 -7.02 4.95 5.52
N PHE A 43 -7.10 5.45 6.76
CA PHE A 43 -6.24 4.92 7.84
C PHE A 43 -6.61 3.47 8.17
N CYS A 44 -7.90 3.14 8.15
CA CYS A 44 -8.37 1.80 8.46
C CYS A 44 -8.02 0.75 7.41
N ASP A 45 -7.43 1.10 6.25
CA ASP A 45 -6.96 0.14 5.25
C ASP A 45 -6.04 -0.92 5.89
N SER A 46 -5.07 -0.43 6.68
CA SER A 46 -4.09 -1.27 7.41
C SER A 46 -4.68 -2.03 8.60
N ILE A 47 -5.97 -1.88 8.87
CA ILE A 47 -6.71 -2.62 9.90
C ILE A 47 -7.62 -3.63 9.22
N PHE A 48 -8.43 -3.22 8.24
CA PHE A 48 -9.36 -4.11 7.56
C PHE A 48 -8.65 -5.24 6.82
N LEU A 49 -7.53 -4.96 6.12
CA LEU A 49 -6.84 -6.00 5.35
C LEU A 49 -6.27 -7.13 6.24
N PRO A 50 -5.46 -6.87 7.27
CA PRO A 50 -4.98 -7.94 8.16
C PRO A 50 -6.11 -8.75 8.82
N MET A 51 -7.27 -8.14 9.04
CA MET A 51 -8.40 -8.74 9.74
C MET A 51 -9.19 -9.74 8.89
N VAL A 52 -9.11 -9.64 7.56
CA VAL A 52 -9.81 -10.55 6.65
C VAL A 52 -8.96 -11.71 6.13
N LEU A 53 -7.63 -11.55 6.10
CA LEU A 53 -6.74 -12.61 5.61
C LEU A 53 -6.56 -13.70 6.66
N ARG A 54 -6.27 -14.93 6.26
CA ARG A 54 -6.00 -16.01 7.24
C ARG A 54 -4.62 -15.89 7.88
N ARG A 55 -3.67 -15.30 7.17
CA ARG A 55 -2.26 -15.15 7.56
C ARG A 55 -2.02 -13.81 8.25
N ARG A 56 -0.95 -13.72 9.04
CA ARG A 56 -0.51 -12.46 9.64
C ARG A 56 0.07 -11.55 8.55
N VAL A 57 -0.41 -10.32 8.49
CA VAL A 57 0.13 -9.27 7.64
C VAL A 57 0.88 -8.27 8.49
N THR A 58 2.03 -7.84 7.99
CA THR A 58 2.85 -6.80 8.60
C THR A 58 2.88 -5.56 7.74
N PHE A 59 2.71 -4.39 8.35
CA PHE A 59 2.84 -3.09 7.71
C PHE A 59 3.81 -2.22 8.50
N VAL A 60 4.32 -1.15 7.87
CA VAL A 60 5.10 -0.12 8.57
C VAL A 60 4.23 1.06 8.97
N ALA A 61 4.32 1.48 10.24
CA ALA A 61 3.56 2.60 10.83
C ALA A 61 4.49 3.70 11.35
N LYS A 62 3.99 4.94 11.48
CA LYS A 62 4.76 6.08 12.04
C LYS A 62 5.27 5.69 13.44
N ALA A 63 6.55 5.92 13.72
CA ALA A 63 7.17 5.59 15.00
C ALA A 63 6.48 6.29 16.19
N GLU A 64 5.91 7.47 15.96
CA GLU A 64 5.18 8.31 16.89
C GLU A 64 3.93 7.61 17.45
N TYR A 65 3.33 6.69 16.68
CA TYR A 65 2.23 5.85 17.21
C TYR A 65 2.68 4.87 18.29
N PHE A 66 3.99 4.70 18.47
CA PHE A 66 4.56 3.77 19.44
C PHE A 66 5.16 4.50 20.66
N GLU A 67 5.01 5.83 20.75
CA GLU A 67 5.45 6.62 21.91
C GLU A 67 4.51 6.44 23.11
N ASP A 68 3.20 6.39 22.88
CA ASP A 68 2.22 6.08 23.91
C ASP A 68 2.08 4.54 24.11
N PRO A 69 2.23 3.99 25.34
CA PRO A 69 2.21 2.54 25.56
C PRO A 69 0.93 1.83 25.11
N LYS A 70 -0.25 2.46 25.24
CA LYS A 70 -1.52 1.85 24.85
C LYS A 70 -1.63 1.76 23.33
N THR A 71 -1.28 2.85 22.66
CA THR A 71 -1.24 2.95 21.21
C THR A 71 -0.19 2.00 20.64
N ALA A 72 1.01 1.96 21.22
CA ALA A 72 2.08 1.04 20.85
C ALA A 72 1.67 -0.42 20.97
N TRP A 73 0.99 -0.80 22.07
CA TRP A 73 0.46 -2.16 22.25
C TRP A 73 -0.53 -2.51 21.14
N PHE A 74 -1.47 -1.60 20.83
CA PHE A 74 -2.45 -1.82 19.78
C PHE A 74 -1.80 -2.00 18.40
N PHE A 75 -0.89 -1.09 18.00
CA PHE A 75 -0.22 -1.18 16.70
C PHE A 75 0.64 -2.45 16.57
N ARG A 76 1.36 -2.85 17.64
CA ARG A 76 2.06 -4.14 17.67
C ARG A 76 1.09 -5.32 17.57
N ALA A 77 -0.04 -5.24 18.27
CA ALA A 77 -1.07 -6.26 18.26
C ALA A 77 -1.73 -6.42 16.89
N VAL A 78 -1.87 -5.36 16.08
CA VAL A 78 -2.35 -5.47 14.67
C VAL A 78 -1.24 -5.76 13.66
N GLY A 79 -0.01 -6.02 14.12
CA GLY A 79 1.10 -6.46 13.27
C GLY A 79 1.92 -5.36 12.63
N GLN A 80 1.91 -4.14 13.20
CA GLN A 80 2.64 -3.00 12.63
C GLN A 80 4.06 -2.89 13.20
N ILE A 81 5.02 -2.54 12.34
CA ILE A 81 6.42 -2.25 12.70
C ILE A 81 6.62 -0.73 12.72
N PRO A 82 7.20 -0.16 13.79
CA PRO A 82 7.48 1.27 13.86
C PRO A 82 8.57 1.68 12.87
N ILE A 83 8.37 2.80 12.16
CA ILE A 83 9.41 3.40 11.34
C ILE A 83 9.39 4.92 11.43
N LYS A 84 10.59 5.51 11.48
CA LYS A 84 10.77 6.95 11.28
C LYS A 84 10.53 7.25 9.80
N ARG A 85 9.39 7.85 9.48
CA ARG A 85 9.01 8.22 8.09
C ARG A 85 9.66 9.52 7.60
N GLU A 86 10.39 10.21 8.47
CA GLU A 86 11.09 11.46 8.20
C GLU A 86 12.59 11.21 7.92
N GLY A 87 13.19 12.11 7.13
CA GLY A 87 14.56 12.01 6.64
C GLY A 87 14.73 11.18 5.36
N GLY A 88 15.82 11.42 4.62
CA GLY A 88 16.07 10.84 3.29
C GLY A 88 16.17 9.31 3.25
N SER A 89 16.43 8.65 4.38
CA SER A 89 16.57 7.19 4.49
C SER A 89 15.30 6.46 4.96
N ALA A 90 14.16 7.16 5.08
CA ALA A 90 12.90 6.55 5.54
C ALA A 90 12.40 5.42 4.62
N SER A 91 12.54 5.59 3.29
CA SER A 91 12.15 4.57 2.32
C SER A 91 12.98 3.30 2.47
N GLU A 92 14.30 3.44 2.59
CA GLU A 92 15.23 2.31 2.73
C GLU A 92 15.00 1.53 4.01
N ARG A 93 14.75 2.21 5.13
CA ARG A 93 14.37 1.53 6.38
C ARG A 93 13.10 0.71 6.23
N ALA A 94 12.12 1.19 5.46
CA ALA A 94 10.85 0.49 5.28
C ALA A 94 11.06 -0.77 4.45
N LEU A 95 11.87 -0.66 3.39
CA LEU A 95 12.27 -1.78 2.56
C LEU A 95 13.09 -2.82 3.34
N ALA A 96 13.98 -2.38 4.23
CA ALA A 96 14.76 -3.30 5.07
C ALA A 96 13.86 -4.15 6.00
N SER A 97 12.90 -3.53 6.69
CA SER A 97 11.91 -4.25 7.49
C SER A 97 11.02 -5.16 6.65
N ALA A 98 10.68 -4.74 5.43
CA ALA A 98 9.92 -5.57 4.50
C ALA A 98 10.69 -6.84 4.09
N ARG A 99 11.99 -6.71 3.77
CA ARG A 99 12.85 -7.85 3.44
C ARG A 99 12.92 -8.86 4.59
N GLU A 100 13.03 -8.39 5.83
CA GLU A 100 13.05 -9.27 7.00
C GLU A 100 11.74 -10.08 7.12
N VAL A 101 10.58 -9.43 6.96
CA VAL A 101 9.27 -10.13 7.02
C VAL A 101 9.15 -11.18 5.92
N LEU A 102 9.58 -10.84 4.70
CA LEU A 102 9.50 -11.75 3.55
C LEU A 102 10.50 -12.91 3.66
N ALA A 103 11.71 -12.68 4.18
CA ALA A 103 12.70 -13.73 4.42
C ALA A 103 12.19 -14.82 5.38
N HIS A 104 11.30 -14.46 6.31
CA HIS A 104 10.63 -15.40 7.21
C HIS A 104 9.33 -16.01 6.63
N GLY A 105 9.08 -15.85 5.33
CA GLY A 105 7.87 -16.34 4.66
C GLY A 105 6.59 -15.61 5.05
N GLY A 106 6.69 -14.39 5.60
CA GLY A 106 5.57 -13.57 6.04
C GLY A 106 4.84 -12.83 4.90
N LEU A 107 3.71 -12.21 5.24
CA LEU A 107 3.03 -11.27 4.36
C LEU A 107 3.41 -9.84 4.73
N PHE A 108 3.88 -9.07 3.74
CA PHE A 108 4.19 -7.67 3.94
C PHE A 108 3.26 -6.77 3.11
N GLY A 109 2.57 -5.85 3.79
CA GLY A 109 1.72 -4.86 3.16
C GLY A 109 2.49 -3.58 2.82
N ILE A 110 2.34 -3.12 1.59
CA ILE A 110 2.95 -1.89 1.08
C ILE A 110 1.90 -1.06 0.33
N TYR A 111 2.02 0.26 0.45
CA TYR A 111 1.24 1.22 -0.32
C TYR A 111 2.14 1.84 -1.38
N PRO A 112 2.06 1.42 -2.66
CA PRO A 112 2.99 1.89 -3.69
C PRO A 112 2.96 3.41 -3.89
N GLU A 113 1.82 4.06 -3.63
CA GLU A 113 1.65 5.52 -3.67
C GLU A 113 2.51 6.26 -2.63
N GLY A 114 3.00 5.57 -1.59
CA GLY A 114 3.87 6.14 -0.55
C GLY A 114 3.18 7.06 0.47
N THR A 115 1.93 7.44 0.23
CA THR A 115 1.07 8.22 1.12
C THR A 115 -0.39 7.87 0.88
N ARG A 116 -1.27 8.24 1.82
CA ARG A 116 -2.71 8.11 1.64
C ARG A 116 -3.21 9.14 0.62
N SER A 117 -4.03 8.69 -0.32
CA SER A 117 -4.69 9.51 -1.32
C SER A 117 -5.54 10.61 -0.66
N PRO A 118 -5.32 11.90 -1.00
CA PRO A 118 -6.06 13.01 -0.41
C PRO A 118 -7.51 13.06 -0.89
N ASP A 119 -7.76 12.67 -2.14
CA ASP A 119 -9.05 12.84 -2.82
C ASP A 119 -9.70 11.53 -3.29
N GLY A 120 -9.04 10.38 -3.07
CA GLY A 120 -9.56 9.06 -3.41
C GLY A 120 -9.23 8.65 -4.85
N ARG A 121 -8.42 9.43 -5.56
CA ARG A 121 -7.79 8.99 -6.82
C ARG A 121 -6.60 8.07 -6.54
N LEU A 122 -6.23 7.27 -7.53
CA LEU A 122 -5.03 6.44 -7.51
C LEU A 122 -3.86 7.22 -8.12
N TYR A 123 -2.79 7.42 -7.38
CA TYR A 123 -1.63 8.21 -7.80
C TYR A 123 -0.49 7.33 -8.31
N LYS A 124 0.50 7.94 -8.98
CA LYS A 124 1.69 7.25 -9.47
C LYS A 124 2.41 6.51 -8.34
N GLY A 125 2.60 5.21 -8.52
CA GLY A 125 3.33 4.38 -7.56
C GLY A 125 4.83 4.59 -7.61
N HIS A 126 5.52 4.52 -6.48
CA HIS A 126 6.98 4.47 -6.37
C HIS A 126 7.51 3.06 -6.65
N THR A 127 8.76 2.95 -7.12
CA THR A 127 9.38 1.67 -7.52
C THR A 127 9.78 0.75 -6.36
N GLY A 128 9.48 1.13 -5.12
CA GLY A 128 9.81 0.34 -3.92
C GLY A 128 9.17 -1.05 -3.92
N VAL A 129 7.95 -1.19 -4.46
CA VAL A 129 7.28 -2.49 -4.60
C VAL A 129 8.04 -3.43 -5.54
N ALA A 130 8.51 -2.91 -6.68
CA ALA A 130 9.29 -3.68 -7.65
C ALA A 130 10.67 -4.07 -7.11
N ARG A 131 11.34 -3.15 -6.41
CA ARG A 131 12.62 -3.44 -5.74
C ARG A 131 12.44 -4.59 -4.75
N LEU A 132 11.44 -4.48 -3.88
CA LEU A 132 11.15 -5.50 -2.88
C LEU A 132 10.83 -6.87 -3.52
N ALA A 133 10.06 -6.88 -4.60
CA ALA A 133 9.77 -8.10 -5.36
C ALA A 133 11.03 -8.73 -5.96
N LEU A 134 11.88 -7.91 -6.58
CA LEU A 134 13.17 -8.34 -7.14
C LEU A 134 14.09 -8.94 -6.07
N ASP A 135 14.23 -8.23 -4.95
CA ASP A 135 15.13 -8.60 -3.86
C ASP A 135 14.71 -9.87 -3.12
N SER A 136 13.40 -10.08 -2.98
CA SER A 136 12.85 -11.19 -2.19
C SER A 136 12.41 -12.39 -3.02
N GLY A 137 12.22 -12.21 -4.34
CA GLY A 137 11.56 -13.19 -5.20
C GLY A 137 10.08 -13.45 -4.85
N ALA A 138 9.51 -12.66 -3.92
CA ALA A 138 8.14 -12.83 -3.46
C ALA A 138 7.15 -12.31 -4.53
N PRO A 139 6.03 -13.03 -4.77
CA PRO A 139 4.97 -12.52 -5.63
C PRO A 139 4.33 -11.26 -5.03
N VAL A 140 3.95 -10.34 -5.90
CA VAL A 140 3.17 -9.15 -5.56
C VAL A 140 1.70 -9.43 -5.86
N LEU A 141 0.83 -9.28 -4.86
CA LEU A 141 -0.61 -9.32 -5.04
C LEU A 141 -1.16 -7.88 -4.94
N PRO A 142 -1.74 -7.35 -6.03
CA PRO A 142 -2.51 -6.11 -5.99
C PRO A 142 -3.72 -6.27 -5.06
N VAL A 143 -3.98 -5.29 -4.19
CA VAL A 143 -5.13 -5.29 -3.27
C VAL A 143 -5.87 -3.96 -3.36
N ALA A 144 -7.14 -3.99 -3.76
CA ALA A 144 -7.99 -2.80 -3.74
C ALA A 144 -8.84 -2.75 -2.46
N MET A 145 -8.71 -1.64 -1.74
CA MET A 145 -9.55 -1.24 -0.62
C MET A 145 -10.62 -0.28 -1.14
N ILE A 146 -11.89 -0.66 -1.00
CA ILE A 146 -13.06 0.08 -1.51
C ILE A 146 -14.02 0.33 -0.34
N GLY A 147 -14.54 1.56 -0.21
CA GLY A 147 -15.48 1.94 0.86
C GLY A 147 -14.81 2.40 2.16
N THR A 148 -13.50 2.18 2.33
CA THR A 148 -12.77 2.54 3.56
C THR A 148 -12.61 4.05 3.73
N ARG A 149 -12.56 4.81 2.63
CA ARG A 149 -12.53 6.28 2.64
C ARG A 149 -13.85 6.86 3.13
N GLU A 150 -14.97 6.33 2.64
CA GLU A 150 -16.31 6.74 3.02
C GLU A 150 -16.61 6.35 4.47
N ALA A 151 -16.12 5.18 4.89
CA ALA A 151 -16.19 4.73 6.27
C ALA A 151 -15.34 5.61 7.20
N GLN A 152 -14.10 5.94 6.84
CA GLN A 152 -13.23 6.79 7.66
C GLN A 152 -12.54 7.87 6.80
N PRO A 153 -13.22 9.00 6.56
CA PRO A 153 -12.64 10.13 5.87
C PRO A 153 -11.39 10.68 6.59
N ILE A 154 -10.53 11.38 5.84
CA ILE A 154 -9.35 12.03 6.40
C ILE A 154 -9.76 13.01 7.52
N GLY A 155 -9.11 12.90 8.67
CA GLY A 155 -9.41 13.71 9.86
C GLY A 155 -10.40 13.05 10.82
N GLN A 156 -11.10 12.01 10.40
CA GLN A 156 -12.02 11.27 11.25
C GLN A 156 -11.27 10.19 12.07
N VAL A 157 -11.46 10.21 13.40
CA VAL A 157 -10.76 9.30 14.33
C VAL A 157 -11.29 7.87 14.25
N MET A 158 -12.61 7.68 14.23
CA MET A 158 -13.27 6.37 14.17
C MET A 158 -14.07 6.20 12.89
N PRO A 159 -14.12 5.00 12.26
CA PRO A 159 -14.96 4.76 11.09
C PRO A 159 -16.46 4.85 11.41
N ARG A 160 -17.27 5.30 10.45
CA ARG A 160 -18.74 5.28 10.49
C ARG A 160 -19.21 3.84 10.38
N LEU A 161 -20.02 3.39 11.34
CA LEU A 161 -20.60 2.06 11.32
C LEU A 161 -21.61 1.89 10.18
N PHE A 162 -21.85 0.65 9.77
CA PHE A 162 -22.79 0.24 8.72
C PHE A 162 -22.42 0.66 7.29
N MET A 163 -21.15 1.01 7.07
CA MET A 163 -20.61 1.33 5.75
C MET A 163 -20.06 0.06 5.07
N PRO A 164 -20.45 -0.25 3.82
CA PRO A 164 -19.94 -1.42 3.11
C PRO A 164 -18.46 -1.25 2.77
N ILE A 165 -17.65 -2.27 3.06
CA ILE A 165 -16.24 -2.34 2.68
C ILE A 165 -16.00 -3.57 1.80
N THR A 166 -15.38 -3.35 0.65
CA THR A 166 -14.97 -4.43 -0.27
C THR A 166 -13.45 -4.44 -0.39
N ILE A 167 -12.88 -5.64 -0.28
CA ILE A 167 -11.45 -5.89 -0.47
C ILE A 167 -11.31 -6.85 -1.65
N ARG A 168 -10.69 -6.40 -2.74
CA ARG A 168 -10.44 -7.23 -3.91
C ARG A 168 -8.96 -7.54 -4.04
N ILE A 169 -8.63 -8.82 -4.15
CA ILE A 169 -7.26 -9.31 -4.25
C ILE A 169 -7.04 -9.80 -5.69
N GLY A 170 -6.05 -9.21 -6.36
CA GLY A 170 -5.65 -9.55 -7.72
C GLY A 170 -4.79 -10.80 -7.78
N ARG A 171 -4.51 -11.22 -9.03
CA ARG A 171 -3.63 -12.36 -9.31
C ARG A 171 -2.20 -12.07 -8.84
N PRO A 172 -1.45 -13.09 -8.38
CA PRO A 172 -0.05 -12.92 -8.02
C PRO A 172 0.79 -12.57 -9.26
N MET A 173 1.52 -11.47 -9.16
CA MET A 173 2.44 -10.97 -10.18
C MET A 173 3.88 -11.28 -9.76
N ARG A 174 4.68 -11.82 -10.66
CA ARG A 174 6.10 -12.10 -10.42
C ARG A 174 6.95 -11.25 -11.35
N LEU A 175 8.03 -10.72 -10.80
CA LEU A 175 9.06 -10.09 -11.61
C LEU A 175 9.99 -11.20 -12.10
N GLU A 176 9.82 -11.62 -13.36
CA GLU A 176 10.61 -12.68 -14.00
C GLU A 176 11.50 -12.11 -15.12
N GLY A 177 12.74 -12.60 -15.25
CA GLY A 177 13.67 -12.22 -16.33
C GLY A 177 15.14 -12.55 -16.05
N GLU A 178 15.85 -13.09 -17.05
CA GLU A 178 17.31 -13.20 -17.02
C GLU A 178 17.93 -11.83 -17.37
N GLY A 179 18.84 -11.32 -16.53
CA GLY A 179 19.45 -9.99 -16.71
C GLY A 179 18.93 -8.87 -15.78
N LEU A 180 18.14 -9.22 -14.76
CA LEU A 180 17.50 -8.32 -13.76
C LEU A 180 18.49 -7.60 -12.79
N ALA A 181 19.58 -7.04 -13.28
CA ALA A 181 20.46 -6.20 -12.47
C ALA A 181 19.83 -4.80 -12.25
N GLY A 182 18.75 -4.72 -11.48
CA GLY A 182 18.24 -3.44 -10.93
C GLY A 182 17.92 -2.35 -11.96
N ASP A 183 17.68 -2.70 -13.23
CA ASP A 183 17.39 -1.72 -14.28
C ASP A 183 16.20 -0.85 -13.87
N PRO A 184 16.38 0.48 -13.73
CA PRO A 184 15.30 1.39 -13.36
C PRO A 184 14.07 1.28 -14.26
N LEU A 185 14.24 0.96 -15.54
CA LEU A 185 13.14 0.82 -16.49
C LEU A 185 12.30 -0.43 -16.20
N VAL A 186 12.94 -1.55 -15.87
CA VAL A 186 12.25 -2.80 -15.50
C VAL A 186 11.47 -2.60 -14.21
N LEU A 187 12.08 -1.97 -13.20
CA LEU A 187 11.42 -1.67 -11.93
C LEU A 187 10.22 -0.73 -12.12
N ARG A 188 10.35 0.28 -12.98
CA ARG A 188 9.26 1.21 -13.33
C ARG A 188 8.12 0.48 -14.01
N ARG A 189 8.41 -0.30 -15.06
CA ARG A 189 7.43 -1.07 -15.81
C ARG A 189 6.62 -2.00 -14.91
N PHE A 190 7.29 -2.82 -14.09
CA PHE A 190 6.59 -3.72 -13.18
C PHE A 190 5.75 -2.98 -12.14
N THR A 191 6.24 -1.83 -11.66
CA THR A 191 5.44 -0.97 -10.78
C THR A 191 4.20 -0.45 -11.50
N ASP A 192 4.32 0.00 -12.76
CA ASP A 192 3.18 0.47 -13.56
C ASP A 192 2.17 -0.64 -13.85
N GLU A 193 2.62 -1.88 -14.08
CA GLU A 193 1.76 -3.05 -14.20
C GLU A 193 0.98 -3.31 -12.90
N VAL A 194 1.65 -3.27 -11.73
CA VAL A 194 0.97 -3.38 -10.42
C VAL A 194 -0.06 -2.26 -10.21
N MET A 195 0.29 -1.02 -10.60
CA MET A 195 -0.62 0.13 -10.47
C MET A 195 -1.80 0.02 -11.43
N PHE A 196 -1.61 -0.56 -12.62
CA PHE A 196 -2.68 -0.84 -13.57
C PHE A 196 -3.67 -1.86 -12.98
N GLU A 197 -3.18 -2.97 -12.45
CA GLU A 197 -4.05 -3.96 -11.78
C GLU A 197 -4.80 -3.35 -10.58
N LEU A 198 -4.12 -2.53 -9.77
CA LEU A 198 -4.78 -1.78 -8.70
C LEU A 198 -5.89 -0.87 -9.20
N ARG A 199 -5.70 -0.21 -10.34
CA ARG A 199 -6.71 0.64 -10.97
C ARG A 199 -7.92 -0.18 -11.39
N GLU A 200 -7.71 -1.32 -12.05
CA GLU A 200 -8.80 -2.18 -12.51
C GLU A 200 -9.59 -2.76 -11.33
N LEU A 201 -8.91 -3.20 -10.27
CA LEU A 201 -9.57 -3.73 -9.07
C LEU A 201 -10.33 -2.65 -8.30
N SER A 202 -9.75 -1.45 -8.17
CA SER A 202 -10.31 -0.37 -7.34
C SER A 202 -11.30 0.52 -8.07
N GLU A 203 -11.31 0.50 -9.40
CA GLU A 203 -12.07 1.40 -10.27
C GLU A 203 -11.75 2.90 -10.02
N GLN A 204 -10.61 3.19 -9.37
CA GLN A 204 -10.20 4.56 -9.09
C GLN A 204 -9.70 5.26 -10.35
N LYS A 205 -9.96 6.57 -10.44
CA LYS A 205 -9.33 7.42 -11.45
C LYS A 205 -7.82 7.50 -11.20
N TYR A 206 -7.02 7.08 -12.17
CA TYR A 206 -5.56 7.17 -12.11
C TYR A 206 -5.05 8.58 -12.40
N VAL A 207 -3.96 8.97 -11.74
CA VAL A 207 -3.27 10.25 -11.93
C VAL A 207 -1.77 9.99 -12.05
N GLU A 208 -1.19 10.39 -13.19
CA GLU A 208 0.23 10.18 -13.49
C GLU A 208 1.17 11.18 -12.80
N ARG A 209 0.97 11.43 -11.51
CA ARG A 209 1.88 12.20 -10.66
C ARG A 209 1.92 11.59 -9.26
N TYR A 210 2.96 11.87 -8.51
CA TYR A 210 3.03 11.44 -7.11
C TYR A 210 2.05 12.25 -6.26
N ALA A 211 1.45 11.61 -5.25
CA ALA A 211 0.60 12.30 -4.30
C ALA A 211 1.45 13.25 -3.43
N ALA A 212 0.99 14.48 -3.24
CA ALA A 212 1.65 15.41 -2.32
C ALA A 212 1.64 14.83 -0.90
N ARG A 213 2.79 14.87 -0.21
CA ARG A 213 2.82 14.59 1.22
C ARG A 213 2.12 15.73 1.95
N LYS A 214 1.47 15.42 3.06
CA LYS A 214 0.90 16.44 3.94
C LYS A 214 2.05 17.36 4.39
N GLY A 215 2.05 18.61 3.94
CA GLY A 215 3.11 19.60 4.22
C GLY A 215 4.03 19.98 3.06
N THR A 216 3.94 19.33 1.88
CA THR A 216 4.66 19.77 0.67
C THR A 216 3.72 20.55 -0.24
N VAL A 217 3.91 21.87 -0.30
CA VAL A 217 3.32 22.71 -1.35
C VAL A 217 4.19 22.53 -2.59
N GLU A 218 3.72 21.76 -3.56
CA GLU A 218 4.27 21.79 -4.91
C GLU A 218 3.12 21.95 -5.89
N ASP A 219 2.64 23.19 -6.00
CA ASP A 219 2.08 23.67 -7.27
C ASP A 219 3.26 23.81 -8.24
N VAL A 220 3.57 22.74 -8.95
CA VAL A 220 4.46 22.84 -10.11
C VAL A 220 3.59 23.38 -11.24
N GLU A 221 3.74 24.67 -11.55
CA GLU A 221 3.24 25.22 -12.82
C GLU A 221 3.80 24.36 -13.96
N PRO A 222 2.99 23.94 -14.95
CA PRO A 222 3.50 23.24 -16.10
C PRO A 222 4.57 24.10 -16.77
N ALA A 223 5.75 23.52 -17.00
CA ALA A 223 6.85 24.22 -17.66
C ALA A 223 6.35 24.81 -18.98
N ARG A 224 6.43 26.14 -19.11
CA ARG A 224 6.12 26.82 -20.37
C ARG A 224 7.13 26.35 -21.40
N VAL A 225 6.65 25.61 -22.40
CA VAL A 225 7.46 25.22 -23.56
C VAL A 225 7.89 26.52 -24.25
N ALA A 226 9.20 26.77 -24.29
CA ALA A 226 9.72 27.91 -25.03
C ALA A 226 9.34 27.74 -26.50
N HIS A 227 8.66 28.74 -27.07
CA HIS A 227 8.42 28.79 -28.51
C HIS A 227 9.79 28.83 -29.22
N VAL A 228 10.11 27.76 -29.94
CA VAL A 228 11.27 27.73 -30.82
C VAL A 228 10.95 28.62 -32.02
N ALA A 229 11.69 29.70 -32.18
CA ALA A 229 11.56 30.58 -33.34
C ALA A 229 11.90 29.79 -34.62
N PRO A 230 11.16 29.98 -35.73
CA PRO A 230 11.46 29.29 -36.97
C PRO A 230 12.83 29.71 -37.49
N VAL A 231 13.62 28.72 -37.89
CA VAL A 231 14.92 28.91 -38.53
C VAL A 231 14.69 29.60 -39.88
N ALA A 232 15.28 30.78 -40.08
CA ALA A 232 15.24 31.47 -41.35
C ALA A 232 15.93 30.61 -42.42
N ALA A 233 15.20 30.28 -43.48
CA ALA A 233 15.76 29.63 -44.66
C ALA A 233 16.71 30.61 -45.37
N ALA A 234 17.93 30.15 -45.66
CA ALA A 234 18.91 30.85 -46.48
C ALA A 234 18.65 30.60 -47.98
#